data_AF-A0A2G6LP74-F1
#
_entry.id   AF-A0A2G6LP74-F1
#
_cell.length_a   1.000
_cell.length_b   1.000
_cell.length_c   1.000
_cell.angle_alpha   90.00
_cell.angle_beta   90.00
_cell.angle_gamma   90.00
#
_symmetry.space_group_name_H-M   'P 1'
#
loop_
_entity.id
_entity.type
_entity.pdbx_description
1 polymer ?
#
loop_
_entity_poly.entity_id
_entity_poly.type
_entity_poly.pdbx_seq_one_letter_code
_entity_poly.pdbx_strand_id
1 'polypeptide(L)'
;MGSNKDKQEKKGFFKKIIDDVSENIKEGASFLGSKAAEAGEKVAETSAKAYVASSEFVSETSDKIHDYTEKQTLQKKEAKLEKRQVELSNKFGKITLKHYLKNDSLHKPFLTSKVVVEVIEEYKANEKEIKSIKRKIKQLENH
;
A
#
# COMPACT_ATOMS: atom_id res chain seq x y z
N MET A 1 -6.40 -43.80 -50.15
CA MET A 1 -5.59 -43.53 -48.94
C MET A 1 -6.55 -43.07 -47.86
N GLY A 2 -6.89 -43.98 -46.95
CA GLY A 2 -8.11 -43.90 -46.15
C GLY A 2 -7.90 -43.40 -44.72
N SER A 3 -8.90 -42.64 -44.28
CA SER A 3 -9.47 -42.48 -42.94
C SER A 3 -8.64 -41.98 -41.76
N ASN A 4 -9.05 -40.77 -41.32
CA ASN A 4 -9.29 -40.36 -39.92
C ASN A 4 -9.46 -41.51 -38.91
N LYS A 5 -8.89 -41.32 -37.70
CA LYS A 5 -9.62 -41.42 -36.42
C LYS A 5 -8.75 -41.03 -35.21
N ASP A 6 -9.15 -39.92 -34.60
CA ASP A 6 -9.43 -39.73 -33.17
C ASP A 6 -8.46 -40.32 -32.13
N LYS A 7 -7.70 -39.42 -31.50
CA LYS A 7 -7.25 -39.55 -30.11
C LYS A 7 -8.47 -39.46 -29.19
N GLN A 8 -8.76 -40.52 -28.44
CA GLN A 8 -9.62 -40.44 -27.25
C GLN A 8 -9.10 -41.32 -26.10
N GLU A 9 -9.33 -40.79 -24.91
CA GLU A 9 -8.61 -40.99 -23.66
C GLU A 9 -9.06 -42.23 -22.87
N LYS A 10 -8.14 -42.77 -22.06
CA LYS A 10 -8.34 -43.91 -21.16
C LYS A 10 -9.34 -43.56 -20.03
N LYS A 11 -10.56 -44.12 -20.08
CA LYS A 11 -11.53 -44.13 -18.96
C LYS A 11 -11.74 -45.56 -18.46
N GLY A 12 -11.25 -45.87 -17.26
CA GLY A 12 -11.47 -47.18 -16.64
C GLY A 12 -11.23 -47.26 -15.13
N PHE A 13 -10.42 -46.38 -14.55
CA PHE A 13 -10.06 -46.45 -13.13
C PHE A 13 -11.06 -45.74 -12.21
N PHE A 14 -11.56 -44.56 -12.62
CA PHE A 14 -12.43 -43.74 -11.77
C PHE A 14 -13.83 -44.31 -11.56
N LYS A 15 -14.30 -45.21 -12.43
CA LYS A 15 -15.65 -45.77 -12.33
C LYS A 15 -15.78 -46.76 -11.16
N LYS A 16 -14.75 -47.58 -10.92
CA LYS A 16 -14.77 -48.55 -9.81
C LYS A 16 -14.71 -47.90 -8.41
N ILE A 17 -14.01 -46.76 -8.28
CA ILE A 17 -13.90 -46.06 -6.99
C ILE A 17 -15.23 -45.41 -6.60
N ILE A 18 -15.98 -44.89 -7.58
CA ILE A 18 -17.27 -44.23 -7.33
C ILE A 18 -18.35 -45.22 -6.89
N ASP A 19 -18.31 -46.44 -7.44
CA ASP A 19 -19.29 -47.48 -7.13
C ASP A 19 -19.10 -48.02 -5.70
N ASP A 20 -17.85 -48.27 -5.24
CA ASP A 20 -17.55 -48.72 -3.87
C ASP A 20 -17.83 -47.66 -2.78
N VAL A 21 -17.70 -46.36 -3.13
CA VAL A 21 -17.99 -45.26 -2.20
C VAL A 21 -19.50 -45.07 -2.02
N SER A 22 -20.30 -45.37 -3.04
CA SER A 22 -21.74 -45.14 -3.02
C SER A 22 -22.51 -46.13 -2.13
N GLU A 23 -22.04 -47.38 -1.99
CA GLU A 23 -22.66 -48.36 -1.08
C GLU A 23 -22.40 -48.05 0.39
N ASN A 24 -21.19 -47.57 0.75
CA ASN A 24 -20.85 -47.23 2.15
C ASN A 24 -21.53 -45.95 2.68
N ILE A 25 -22.00 -45.07 1.81
CA ILE A 25 -22.66 -43.81 2.21
C ILE A 25 -24.08 -44.05 2.73
N LYS A 26 -24.78 -45.07 2.23
CA LYS A 26 -26.19 -45.30 2.59
C LYS A 26 -26.37 -45.78 4.03
N GLU A 27 -25.45 -46.58 4.56
CA GLU A 27 -25.53 -47.07 5.94
C GLU A 27 -25.01 -46.05 6.96
N GLY A 28 -24.08 -45.16 6.58
CA GLY A 28 -23.55 -44.11 7.46
C GLY A 28 -24.48 -42.91 7.69
N ALA A 29 -25.44 -42.67 6.80
CA ALA A 29 -26.32 -41.50 6.86
C ALA A 29 -27.30 -41.51 8.04
N SER A 30 -27.69 -42.68 8.57
CA SER A 30 -28.63 -42.76 9.69
C SER A 30 -27.99 -42.53 11.07
N PHE A 31 -26.65 -42.63 11.19
CA PHE A 31 -25.93 -42.45 12.46
C PHE A 31 -25.24 -41.07 12.59
N LEU A 32 -25.15 -40.31 11.49
CA LEU A 32 -24.51 -38.99 11.46
C LEU A 32 -25.46 -37.84 11.81
N GLY A 33 -26.79 -38.02 11.77
CA GLY A 33 -27.75 -36.94 12.01
C GLY A 33 -27.63 -36.26 13.39
N SER A 34 -27.25 -37.01 14.42
CA SER A 34 -27.08 -36.48 15.78
C SER A 34 -25.66 -35.98 16.08
N LYS A 35 -24.62 -36.45 15.37
CA LYS A 35 -23.24 -35.94 15.51
C LYS A 35 -22.89 -34.80 14.54
N ALA A 36 -23.59 -34.69 13.42
CA ALA A 36 -23.38 -33.62 12.45
C ALA A 36 -23.91 -32.27 12.94
N ALA A 37 -24.87 -32.23 13.87
CA ALA A 37 -25.32 -31.00 14.48
C ALA A 37 -24.22 -30.39 15.39
N GLU A 38 -23.63 -31.19 16.29
CA GLU A 38 -22.53 -30.74 17.16
C GLU A 38 -21.21 -30.48 16.41
N ALA A 39 -20.91 -31.28 15.36
CA ALA A 39 -19.75 -31.04 14.51
C ALA A 39 -19.97 -29.85 13.56
N GLY A 40 -21.21 -29.63 13.10
CA GLY A 40 -21.60 -28.50 12.27
C GLY A 40 -21.46 -27.17 12.99
N GLU A 41 -21.85 -27.08 14.27
CA GLU A 41 -21.61 -25.89 15.10
C GLU A 41 -20.11 -25.63 15.33
N LYS A 42 -19.31 -26.67 15.64
CA LYS A 42 -17.85 -26.50 15.83
C LYS A 42 -17.12 -26.15 14.55
N VAL A 43 -17.51 -26.71 13.41
CA VAL A 43 -16.91 -26.41 12.09
C VAL A 43 -17.36 -25.04 11.62
N ALA A 44 -18.61 -24.63 11.85
CA ALA A 44 -19.08 -23.27 11.54
C ALA A 44 -18.36 -22.22 12.39
N GLU A 45 -18.15 -22.45 13.69
CA GLU A 45 -17.37 -21.53 14.53
C GLU A 45 -15.90 -21.46 14.12
N THR A 46 -15.27 -22.60 13.81
CA THR A 46 -13.84 -22.61 13.41
C THR A 46 -13.63 -22.06 12.00
N SER A 47 -14.55 -22.30 11.07
CA SER A 47 -14.49 -21.70 9.74
C SER A 47 -14.88 -20.22 9.76
N ALA A 48 -15.83 -19.78 10.60
CA ALA A 48 -16.08 -18.36 10.83
C ALA A 48 -14.85 -17.68 11.46
N LYS A 49 -14.20 -18.30 12.46
CA LYS A 49 -12.93 -17.79 13.03
C LYS A 49 -11.80 -17.77 12.01
N ALA A 50 -11.69 -18.77 11.13
CA ALA A 50 -10.69 -18.79 10.07
C ALA A 50 -11.00 -17.75 8.97
N TYR A 51 -12.27 -17.51 8.65
CA TYR A 51 -12.69 -16.49 7.69
C TYR A 51 -12.49 -15.08 8.27
N VAL A 52 -12.81 -14.87 9.55
CA VAL A 52 -12.53 -13.63 10.29
C VAL A 52 -11.02 -13.40 10.35
N ALA A 53 -10.22 -14.38 10.78
CA ALA A 53 -8.77 -14.28 10.81
C ALA A 53 -8.15 -14.08 9.40
N SER A 54 -8.70 -14.69 8.36
CA SER A 54 -8.24 -14.48 6.97
C SER A 54 -8.63 -13.10 6.45
N SER A 55 -9.81 -12.60 6.82
CA SER A 55 -10.25 -11.24 6.47
C SER A 55 -9.46 -10.17 7.22
N GLU A 56 -9.14 -10.41 8.50
CA GLU A 56 -8.27 -9.56 9.32
C GLU A 56 -6.84 -9.58 8.76
N PHE A 57 -6.31 -10.75 8.37
CA PHE A 57 -4.97 -10.84 7.79
C PHE A 57 -4.86 -10.14 6.42
N VAL A 58 -5.91 -10.24 5.58
CA VAL A 58 -5.97 -9.51 4.30
C VAL A 58 -6.16 -8.02 4.54
N SER A 59 -6.97 -7.61 5.53
CA SER A 59 -7.15 -6.21 5.93
C SER A 59 -5.85 -5.63 6.45
N GLU A 60 -5.17 -6.29 7.40
CA GLU A 60 -3.88 -5.87 7.94
C GLU A 60 -2.79 -5.80 6.86
N THR A 61 -2.80 -6.72 5.89
CA THR A 61 -1.85 -6.68 4.78
C THR A 61 -2.16 -5.53 3.83
N SER A 62 -3.44 -5.26 3.57
CA SER A 62 -3.90 -4.13 2.76
C SER A 62 -3.54 -2.79 3.40
N ASP A 63 -3.75 -2.65 4.71
CA ASP A 63 -3.44 -1.44 5.47
C ASP A 63 -1.93 -1.17 5.49
N LYS A 64 -1.11 -2.21 5.71
CA LYS A 64 0.36 -2.10 5.62
C LYS A 64 0.86 -1.71 4.24
N ILE A 65 0.22 -2.21 3.17
CA ILE A 65 0.54 -1.82 1.80
C ILE A 65 0.15 -0.36 1.56
N HIS A 66 -1.03 0.06 2.03
CA HIS A 66 -1.49 1.44 1.93
C HIS A 66 -0.51 2.39 2.63
N ASP A 67 -0.18 2.12 3.90
CA ASP A 67 0.75 2.94 4.69
C ASP A 67 2.14 3.02 4.06
N TYR A 68 2.63 1.92 3.50
CA TYR A 68 3.88 1.90 2.75
C TYR A 68 3.82 2.81 1.51
N THR A 69 2.73 2.74 0.73
CA THR A 69 2.57 3.60 -0.45
C THR A 69 2.41 5.07 -0.11
N GLU A 70 1.69 5.39 0.97
CA GLU A 70 1.53 6.76 1.46
C GLU A 70 2.87 7.30 1.95
N LYS A 71 3.62 6.53 2.74
CA LYS A 71 4.97 6.88 3.19
C LYS A 71 5.90 7.16 2.01
N GLN A 72 5.92 6.29 0.99
CA GLN A 72 6.76 6.49 -0.18
C GLN A 72 6.38 7.78 -0.95
N THR A 73 5.08 8.08 -1.03
CA THR A 73 4.57 9.30 -1.67
C THR A 73 5.00 10.55 -0.91
N LEU A 74 4.89 10.51 0.43
CA LEU A 74 5.34 11.58 1.32
C LEU A 74 6.84 11.81 1.23
N GLN A 75 7.66 10.76 1.23
CA GLN A 75 9.11 10.85 1.07
C GLN A 75 9.52 11.45 -0.28
N LYS A 76 8.85 11.06 -1.38
CA LYS A 76 9.09 11.67 -2.71
C LYS A 76 8.73 13.15 -2.71
N LYS A 77 7.68 13.55 -1.99
CA LYS A 77 7.27 14.95 -1.87
C LYS A 77 8.26 15.76 -1.03
N GLU A 78 8.74 15.21 0.08
CA GLU A 78 9.80 15.80 0.90
C GLU A 78 11.06 16.06 0.08
N ALA A 79 11.57 15.05 -0.63
CA ALA A 79 12.76 15.19 -1.47
C ALA A 79 12.61 16.27 -2.56
N LYS A 80 11.41 16.42 -3.14
CA LYS A 80 11.12 17.50 -4.10
C LYS A 80 11.18 18.88 -3.44
N LEU A 81 10.62 19.03 -2.24
CA LEU A 81 10.64 20.29 -1.50
C LEU A 81 12.06 20.66 -1.04
N GLU A 82 12.84 19.69 -0.57
CA GLU A 82 14.25 19.89 -0.20
C GLU A 82 15.09 20.34 -1.41
N LYS A 83 14.92 19.68 -2.56
CA LYS A 83 15.56 20.12 -3.81
C LYS A 83 15.16 21.55 -4.16
N ARG A 84 13.88 21.89 -4.01
CA ARG A 84 13.39 23.25 -4.27
C ARG A 84 13.98 24.27 -3.29
N GLN A 85 14.16 23.92 -2.02
CA GLN A 85 14.83 24.79 -1.05
C GLN A 85 16.28 25.09 -1.44
N VAL A 86 17.02 24.10 -1.95
CA VAL A 86 18.38 24.32 -2.47
C VAL A 86 18.37 25.30 -3.65
N GLU A 87 17.41 25.15 -4.57
CA GLU A 87 17.24 26.09 -5.69
C GLU A 87 16.92 27.51 -5.21
N LEU A 88 16.05 27.66 -4.22
CA LEU A 88 15.68 28.95 -3.63
C LEU A 88 16.86 29.61 -2.91
N SER A 89 17.63 28.84 -2.12
CA SER A 89 18.86 29.33 -1.47
C SER A 89 19.88 29.82 -2.50
N ASN A 90 20.08 29.05 -3.57
CA ASN A 90 20.96 29.46 -4.68
C ASN A 90 20.44 30.71 -5.40
N LYS A 91 19.13 30.81 -5.63
CA LYS A 91 18.50 31.98 -6.24
C LYS A 91 18.68 33.22 -5.36
N PHE A 92 18.41 33.11 -4.05
CA PHE A 92 18.64 34.17 -3.08
C PHE A 92 20.11 34.60 -3.05
N GLY A 93 21.04 33.65 -2.99
CA GLY A 93 22.48 33.91 -3.04
C GLY A 93 22.92 34.65 -4.30
N LYS A 94 22.43 34.25 -5.47
CA LYS A 94 22.72 34.95 -6.75
C LYS A 94 22.19 36.39 -6.75
N ILE A 95 20.96 36.59 -6.27
CA ILE A 95 20.31 37.92 -6.24
C ILE A 95 21.06 38.85 -5.28
N THR A 96 21.36 38.37 -4.08
CA THR A 96 22.08 39.12 -3.04
C THR A 96 23.52 39.43 -3.46
N LEU A 97 24.27 38.45 -3.97
CA LEU A 97 25.63 38.67 -4.45
C LEU A 97 25.68 39.70 -5.58
N LYS A 98 24.78 39.58 -6.57
CA LYS A 98 24.70 40.56 -7.68
C LYS A 98 24.41 41.97 -7.19
N HIS A 99 23.52 42.12 -6.20
CA HIS A 99 23.22 43.41 -5.61
C HIS A 99 24.39 43.97 -4.80
N TYR A 100 25.04 43.13 -4.00
CA TYR A 100 26.22 43.51 -3.23
C TYR A 100 27.35 43.99 -4.14
N LEU A 101 27.71 43.22 -5.18
CA LEU A 101 28.76 43.61 -6.13
C LEU A 101 28.47 44.92 -6.88
N LYS A 102 27.21 45.34 -6.95
CA LYS A 102 26.81 46.60 -7.62
C LYS A 102 26.74 47.80 -6.67
N ASN A 103 26.44 47.57 -5.39
CA ASN A 103 26.10 48.65 -4.44
C ASN A 103 26.95 48.62 -3.16
N ASP A 104 27.92 47.72 -3.08
CA ASP A 104 28.80 47.42 -1.92
C ASP A 104 28.06 47.20 -0.58
N SER A 105 26.75 46.91 -0.65
CA SER A 105 25.88 46.79 0.52
C SER A 105 24.57 46.08 0.21
N LEU A 106 23.99 45.46 1.24
CA LEU A 106 22.63 44.90 1.22
C LEU A 106 21.72 45.76 2.11
N HIS A 107 21.19 46.84 1.56
CA HIS A 107 20.33 47.75 2.31
C HIS A 107 18.89 47.21 2.45
N LYS A 108 18.20 47.67 3.50
CA LYS A 108 16.84 47.22 3.85
C LYS A 108 15.84 47.29 2.69
N PRO A 109 15.77 48.37 1.88
CA PRO A 109 14.87 48.42 0.71
C PRO A 109 15.03 47.26 -0.28
N PHE A 110 16.25 46.78 -0.49
CA PHE A 110 16.53 45.64 -1.36
C PHE A 110 16.04 44.33 -0.73
N LEU A 111 16.29 44.13 0.56
CA LEU A 111 15.83 42.94 1.28
C LEU A 111 14.31 42.85 1.38
N THR A 112 13.62 44.00 1.31
CA THR A 112 12.16 44.08 1.24
C THR A 112 11.62 44.14 -0.19
N SER A 113 12.47 43.99 -1.21
CA SER A 113 12.03 43.97 -2.60
C SER A 113 11.17 42.73 -2.85
N LYS A 114 10.17 42.87 -3.73
CA LYS A 114 9.23 41.80 -4.09
C LYS A 114 9.95 40.49 -4.44
N VAL A 115 11.02 40.57 -5.23
CA VAL A 115 11.78 39.39 -5.67
C VAL A 115 12.43 38.66 -4.49
N VAL A 116 12.97 39.39 -3.51
CA VAL A 116 13.59 38.79 -2.32
C VAL A 116 12.53 38.21 -1.40
N VAL A 117 11.45 38.95 -1.17
CA VAL A 117 10.33 38.52 -0.32
C VAL A 117 9.69 37.24 -0.85
N GLU A 118 9.40 37.16 -2.16
CA GLU A 118 8.81 35.96 -2.79
C GLU A 118 9.68 34.72 -2.57
N VAL A 119 11.01 34.84 -2.72
CA VAL A 119 11.94 33.72 -2.49
C VAL A 119 11.94 33.27 -1.03
N ILE A 120 11.90 34.22 -0.09
CA ILE A 120 11.87 33.92 1.34
C ILE A 120 10.53 33.29 1.75
N GLU A 121 9.42 33.80 1.23
CA GLU A 121 8.09 33.28 1.52
C GLU A 121 7.91 31.85 0.99
N GLU A 122 8.35 31.59 -0.24
CA GLU A 122 8.34 30.24 -0.81
C GLU A 122 9.21 29.28 0.01
N TYR A 123 10.40 29.72 0.44
CA TYR A 123 11.27 28.91 1.30
C TYR A 123 10.60 28.54 2.62
N LYS A 124 9.96 29.51 3.29
CA LYS A 124 9.23 29.31 4.55
C LYS A 124 8.00 28.42 4.37
N ALA A 125 7.31 28.52 3.24
CA ALA A 125 6.18 27.63 2.92
C ALA A 125 6.67 26.18 2.81
N ASN A 126 7.78 25.96 2.08
CA ASN A 126 8.39 24.64 1.94
C ASN A 126 8.85 24.07 3.29
N GLU A 127 9.44 24.88 4.18
CA GLU A 127 9.83 24.42 5.54
C GLU A 127 8.63 23.93 6.35
N LYS A 128 7.51 24.67 6.32
CA LYS A 128 6.28 24.29 7.02
C LYS A 128 5.73 22.98 6.47
N GLU A 129 5.75 22.82 5.15
CA GLU A 129 5.26 21.63 4.48
C GLU A 129 6.14 20.40 4.77
N ILE A 130 7.47 20.53 4.70
CA ILE A 130 8.42 19.47 5.09
C ILE A 130 8.17 19.05 6.54
N LYS A 131 8.02 20.00 7.47
CA LYS A 131 7.71 19.69 8.87
C LYS A 131 6.39 18.94 9.02
N SER A 132 5.38 19.28 8.24
CA SER A 132 4.10 18.56 8.20
C SER A 132 4.28 17.14 7.65
N ILE A 133 5.05 16.97 6.58
CA ILE A 133 5.34 15.65 5.99
C ILE A 133 6.07 14.75 6.97
N LYS A 134 7.12 15.25 7.62
CA LYS A 134 7.87 14.50 8.66
C LYS A 134 6.98 14.01 9.80
N ARG A 135 6.00 14.83 10.22
CA ARG A 135 5.01 14.43 11.23
C ARG A 135 4.11 13.31 10.73
N LYS A 136 3.61 13.38 9.49
CA LYS A 136 2.77 12.34 8.89
C LYS A 136 3.53 11.01 8.73
N ILE A 137 4.77 11.06 8.26
CA ILE A 137 5.62 9.86 8.16
C ILE A 137 5.80 9.22 9.53
N LYS A 138 6.08 10.02 10.58
CA LYS A 138 6.20 9.50 11.95
C LYS A 138 4.90 8.89 12.49
N GLN A 139 3.73 9.40 12.07
CA GLN A 139 2.44 8.81 12.44
C GLN A 139 2.23 7.45 11.77
N LEU A 140 2.58 7.33 10.48
CA LEU A 140 2.51 6.07 9.73
C LEU A 140 3.53 5.02 10.22
N GLU A 141 4.60 5.42 10.91
CA GLU A 141 5.58 4.50 11.52
C GLU A 141 5.18 3.98 12.89
N ASN A 142 4.22 4.64 13.56
CA ASN A 142 3.73 4.26 14.89
C ASN A 142 2.40 3.50 14.85
N HIS A 143 1.86 3.27 13.65
CA HIS A 143 0.73 2.36 13.36
C HIS A 143 1.28 0.97 13.01
#